data_AF-A0A918IDY8-F1
#
_entry.id   AF-A0A918IDY8-F1
#
_cell.length_a   1.000
_cell.length_b   1.000
_cell.length_c   1.000
_cell.angle_alpha   90.00
_cell.angle_beta   90.00
_cell.angle_gamma   90.00
#
_symmetry.space_group_name_H-M   'P 1'
#
loop_
_entity.id
_entity.type
_entity.pdbx_description
1 polymer ?
#
loop_
_entity_poly.entity_id
_entity_poly.type
_entity_poly.pdbx_seq_one_letter_code
_entity_poly.pdbx_strand_id
1 'polypeptide(L)'
;MEPHLRPLTAATYETMVRIHIVPFLGSKRLDRLTVQDLRSWLNKLAETCQCCAREKDAKRPVERRRCCVIKRCCHQTLSKRSVNDARTILRSALTNAMVEERISKNVAQFVNVQRARRKRPDPWSAEEACTFLENAQTWRDYVYGAYVLIPVLGLRKGHLRLVAGRPRRPPPDRRADSSPLRDRAVLRCCIYVRGPFTIT
;
A
#
# COMPACT_ATOMS: atom_id res chain seq x y z
N MET A 1 -27.51 -0.96 6.88
CA MET A 1 -26.73 0.20 7.35
C MET A 1 -25.39 0.15 6.64
N GLU A 2 -25.10 1.07 5.73
CA GLU A 2 -23.81 1.09 5.03
C GLU A 2 -22.74 1.73 5.93
N PRO A 3 -21.56 1.12 6.09
CA PRO A 3 -20.53 1.67 6.95
C PRO A 3 -19.89 2.92 6.32
N HIS A 4 -19.82 4.02 7.07
CA HIS A 4 -19.14 5.27 6.70
C HIS A 4 -17.61 5.11 6.69
N LEU A 5 -17.09 4.30 5.78
CA LEU A 5 -15.66 4.04 5.63
C LEU A 5 -15.08 4.92 4.51
N ARG A 6 -13.84 5.39 4.70
CA ARG A 6 -13.11 6.03 3.60
C ARG A 6 -12.98 5.03 2.44
N PRO A 7 -13.15 5.47 1.17
CA PRO A 7 -13.16 4.56 0.02
C PRO A 7 -11.93 3.66 -0.09
N LEU A 8 -10.75 4.19 0.24
CA LEU A 8 -9.50 3.42 0.22
C LEU A 8 -9.49 2.31 1.29
N THR A 9 -10.03 2.60 2.48
CA THR A 9 -10.11 1.64 3.58
C THR A 9 -11.09 0.51 3.21
N ALA A 10 -12.26 0.86 2.68
CA ALA A 10 -13.25 -0.12 2.22
C ALA A 10 -12.67 -1.05 1.13
N ALA A 11 -12.03 -0.48 0.11
CA ALA A 11 -11.38 -1.26 -0.96
C ALA A 11 -10.27 -2.18 -0.43
N THR A 12 -9.51 -1.74 0.58
CA THR A 12 -8.47 -2.56 1.21
C THR A 12 -9.07 -3.73 1.97
N TYR A 13 -10.14 -3.48 2.74
CA TYR A 13 -10.84 -4.52 3.50
C TYR A 13 -11.49 -5.54 2.57
N GLU A 14 -12.20 -5.07 1.54
CA GLU A 14 -12.81 -5.93 0.52
C GLU A 14 -11.78 -6.84 -0.14
N THR A 15 -10.65 -6.27 -0.57
CA THR A 15 -9.55 -7.02 -1.17
C THR A 15 -9.03 -8.10 -0.21
N MET A 16 -8.83 -7.75 1.06
CA MET A 16 -8.30 -8.69 2.05
C MET A 16 -9.29 -9.83 2.34
N VAL A 17 -10.58 -9.50 2.50
CA VAL A 17 -11.64 -10.48 2.76
C VAL A 17 -11.77 -11.45 1.59
N ARG A 18 -11.89 -10.93 0.37
CA ARG A 18 -12.10 -11.71 -0.85
C ARG A 18 -10.91 -12.62 -1.18
N ILE A 19 -9.68 -12.13 -1.01
CA ILE A 19 -8.48 -12.88 -1.42
C ILE A 19 -7.99 -13.81 -0.31
N HIS A 20 -8.08 -13.41 0.96
CA HIS A 20 -7.38 -14.11 2.03
C HIS A 20 -8.30 -14.76 3.07
N ILE A 21 -9.55 -14.30 3.25
CA ILE A 21 -10.44 -14.83 4.29
C ILE A 21 -11.44 -15.82 3.69
N VAL A 22 -12.23 -15.39 2.70
CA VAL A 22 -13.31 -16.20 2.09
C VAL A 22 -12.83 -17.55 1.54
N PRO A 23 -11.69 -17.66 0.82
CA PRO A 23 -11.28 -18.94 0.24
C PRO A 23 -10.94 -20.03 1.26
N PHE A 24 -10.61 -19.66 2.49
CA PHE A 24 -10.15 -20.61 3.52
C PHE A 24 -11.16 -20.82 4.64
N LEU A 25 -11.85 -19.75 5.03
CA LEU A 25 -12.76 -19.74 6.18
C LEU A 25 -14.23 -19.67 5.76
N GLY A 26 -14.52 -19.31 4.50
CA GLY A 26 -15.91 -19.11 4.03
C GLY A 26 -16.76 -20.38 4.01
N SER A 27 -16.14 -21.57 4.00
CA SER A 27 -16.85 -22.85 4.03
C SER A 27 -17.21 -23.33 5.43
N LYS A 28 -16.62 -22.75 6.49
CA LYS A 28 -16.87 -23.16 7.88
C LYS A 28 -17.95 -22.30 8.52
N ARG A 29 -18.85 -22.95 9.25
CA ARG A 29 -19.80 -22.25 10.12
C ARG A 29 -19.05 -21.50 11.23
N LEU A 30 -19.48 -20.26 11.50
CA LEU A 30 -18.87 -19.39 12.52
C LEU A 30 -18.90 -20.02 13.92
N ASP A 31 -19.98 -20.75 14.26
CA ASP A 31 -20.17 -21.41 15.56
C ASP A 31 -19.13 -22.51 15.84
N ARG A 32 -18.58 -23.14 14.80
CA ARG A 32 -17.61 -24.24 14.90
C ARG A 32 -16.18 -23.82 14.62
N LEU A 33 -15.93 -22.51 14.47
CA LEU A 33 -14.60 -22.01 14.19
C LEU A 33 -13.69 -22.22 15.42
N THR A 34 -12.56 -22.90 15.24
CA THR A 34 -11.62 -23.18 16.34
C THR A 34 -10.34 -22.34 16.25
N VAL A 35 -9.60 -22.25 17.35
CA VAL A 35 -8.28 -21.58 17.38
C VAL A 35 -7.30 -22.28 16.44
N GLN A 36 -7.39 -23.60 16.33
CA GLN A 36 -6.54 -24.39 15.44
C GLN A 36 -6.77 -24.02 13.98
N ASP A 37 -8.03 -23.82 13.57
CA ASP A 37 -8.37 -23.41 12.21
C ASP A 37 -7.77 -22.06 11.84
N LEU A 38 -7.82 -21.09 12.75
CA LEU A 38 -7.20 -19.79 12.57
C LEU A 38 -5.67 -19.89 12.46
N ARG A 39 -5.02 -20.72 13.28
CA ARG A 39 -3.57 -20.94 13.21
C ARG A 39 -3.18 -21.61 11.88
N SER A 40 -3.89 -22.67 11.49
CA SER A 40 -3.67 -23.34 10.20
C SER A 40 -3.91 -22.40 9.02
N TRP A 41 -4.91 -21.53 9.09
CA TRP A 41 -5.16 -20.52 8.08
C TRP A 41 -4.02 -19.50 7.98
N LEU A 42 -3.52 -18.97 9.11
CA LEU A 42 -2.41 -18.01 9.12
C LEU A 42 -1.11 -18.63 8.60
N ASN A 43 -0.82 -19.88 8.95
CA ASN A 43 0.34 -20.60 8.44
C ASN A 43 0.23 -20.81 6.93
N LYS A 44 -0.94 -21.25 6.44
CA LYS A 44 -1.22 -21.35 5.00
C LYS A 44 -1.02 -20.02 4.28
N LEU A 45 -1.49 -18.90 4.84
CA LEU A 45 -1.28 -17.58 4.24
C LEU A 45 0.20 -17.16 4.18
N ALA A 46 0.99 -17.56 5.18
CA ALA A 46 2.42 -17.27 5.25
C ALA A 46 3.26 -18.16 4.33
N GLU A 47 2.84 -19.40 4.09
CA GLU A 47 3.55 -20.38 3.26
C GLU A 47 3.14 -20.35 1.79
N THR A 48 1.87 -20.01 1.51
CA THR A 48 1.34 -20.06 0.14
C THR A 48 1.89 -18.89 -0.69
N CYS A 49 2.46 -19.23 -1.85
CA CYS A 49 2.87 -18.23 -2.81
C CYS A 49 1.67 -17.51 -3.44
N GLN A 50 1.75 -16.18 -3.47
CA GLN A 50 0.71 -15.31 -4.03
C GLN A 50 0.48 -15.51 -5.53
N CYS A 51 1.47 -16.03 -6.26
CA CYS A 51 1.34 -16.34 -7.68
C CYS A 51 0.49 -17.59 -7.91
N CYS A 52 0.63 -18.61 -7.06
CA CYS A 52 -0.14 -19.86 -7.20
C CYS A 52 -1.55 -19.71 -6.62
N ALA A 53 -1.72 -19.01 -5.50
CA ALA A 53 -3.06 -18.73 -4.94
C ALA A 53 -3.95 -17.86 -5.86
N ARG A 54 -3.36 -17.07 -6.76
CA ARG A 54 -4.09 -16.14 -7.65
C ARG A 54 -3.92 -16.45 -9.13
N GLU A 55 -3.25 -17.56 -9.45
CA GLU A 55 -2.93 -17.98 -10.81
C GLU A 55 -2.33 -16.84 -11.66
N LYS A 56 -1.50 -15.98 -11.04
CA LYS A 56 -0.92 -14.82 -11.75
C LYS A 56 -0.11 -15.26 -12.96
N ASP A 57 0.56 -16.40 -12.84
CA ASP A 57 1.35 -16.96 -13.94
C ASP A 57 0.50 -17.65 -15.00
N ALA A 58 -0.70 -18.16 -14.69
CA ALA A 58 -1.58 -18.72 -15.71
C ALA A 58 -2.11 -17.62 -16.66
N LYS A 59 -2.35 -16.43 -16.11
CA LYS A 59 -2.78 -15.24 -16.86
C LYS A 59 -1.65 -14.59 -17.68
N ARG A 60 -0.39 -14.99 -17.48
CA ARG A 60 0.73 -14.48 -18.28
C ARG A 60 0.72 -15.14 -19.66
N PRO A 61 1.07 -14.39 -20.74
CA PRO A 61 1.38 -14.97 -22.05
C PRO A 61 2.41 -16.09 -21.88
N VAL A 62 2.34 -17.13 -22.72
CA VAL A 62 3.13 -18.37 -22.61
C VAL A 62 4.62 -18.09 -22.41
N GLU A 63 5.15 -17.13 -23.15
CA GLU A 63 6.56 -16.68 -23.13
C GLU A 63 7.00 -16.06 -21.79
N ARG A 64 6.07 -15.50 -21.01
CA ARG A 64 6.37 -14.79 -19.74
C ARG A 64 5.99 -15.58 -18.50
N ARG A 65 5.61 -16.86 -18.62
CA ARG A 65 5.28 -17.74 -17.49
C ARG A 65 6.57 -18.12 -16.76
N ARG A 66 6.64 -17.87 -15.44
CA ARG A 66 7.91 -17.99 -14.69
C ARG A 66 7.90 -18.97 -13.55
N CYS A 67 6.75 -19.23 -12.90
CA CYS A 67 6.78 -19.98 -11.63
C CYS A 67 5.84 -21.20 -11.54
N CYS A 68 4.51 -21.02 -11.37
CA CYS A 68 3.65 -22.15 -10.99
C CYS A 68 3.48 -23.21 -12.11
N VAL A 69 3.63 -22.83 -13.38
CA VAL A 69 3.51 -23.76 -14.53
C VAL A 69 4.77 -24.63 -14.71
N ILE A 70 5.94 -24.13 -14.33
CA ILE A 70 7.24 -24.81 -14.46
C ILE A 70 7.58 -25.59 -13.16
N LYS A 71 6.64 -25.66 -12.20
CA LYS A 71 6.83 -26.20 -10.84
C LYS A 71 7.96 -25.56 -10.03
N ARG A 72 8.53 -24.43 -10.48
CA ARG A 72 9.51 -23.64 -9.73
C ARG A 72 8.79 -22.51 -9.01
N CYS A 73 8.38 -22.73 -7.76
CA CYS A 73 7.66 -21.72 -6.98
C CYS A 73 8.55 -20.47 -6.78
N CYS A 74 8.00 -19.26 -7.00
CA CYS A 74 8.76 -18.03 -6.80
C CYS A 74 8.87 -17.59 -5.34
N HIS A 75 8.35 -18.40 -4.39
CA HIS A 75 8.33 -18.15 -2.94
C HIS A 75 7.90 -16.73 -2.54
N GLN A 76 7.12 -16.07 -3.39
CA GLN A 76 6.60 -14.74 -3.10
C GLN A 76 5.39 -14.89 -2.18
N THR A 77 5.68 -15.08 -0.90
CA THR A 77 4.70 -15.23 0.16
C THR A 77 4.15 -13.87 0.60
N LEU A 78 3.04 -13.91 1.35
CA LEU A 78 2.43 -12.69 1.84
C LEU A 78 3.34 -12.03 2.90
N SER A 79 3.45 -10.70 2.86
CA SER A 79 4.23 -9.99 3.87
C SER A 79 3.64 -10.22 5.27
N LYS A 80 4.50 -10.33 6.29
CA LYS A 80 4.08 -10.46 7.70
C LYS A 80 3.11 -9.35 8.13
N ARG A 81 3.22 -8.17 7.52
CA ARG A 81 2.29 -7.05 7.73
C ARG A 81 0.89 -7.39 7.20
N SER A 82 0.80 -7.79 5.94
CA SER A 82 -0.48 -8.13 5.31
C SER A 82 -1.16 -9.33 5.99
N VAL A 83 -0.40 -10.32 6.48
CA VAL A 83 -0.95 -11.42 7.30
C VAL A 83 -1.57 -10.88 8.61
N ASN A 84 -0.87 -9.94 9.27
CA ASN A 84 -1.40 -9.28 10.47
C ASN A 84 -2.63 -8.41 10.16
N ASP A 85 -2.65 -7.71 9.03
CA ASP A 85 -3.80 -6.92 8.60
C ASP A 85 -5.03 -7.83 8.37
N ALA A 86 -4.84 -9.01 7.76
CA ALA A 86 -5.91 -10.00 7.54
C ALA A 86 -6.49 -10.51 8.87
N ARG A 87 -5.62 -10.84 9.83
CA ARG A 87 -6.04 -11.21 11.19
C ARG A 87 -6.80 -10.08 11.88
N THR A 88 -6.33 -8.84 11.75
CA THR A 88 -6.99 -7.67 12.37
C THR A 88 -8.40 -7.51 11.84
N ILE A 89 -8.59 -7.59 10.52
CA ILE A 89 -9.91 -7.51 9.87
C ILE A 89 -10.82 -8.64 10.35
N LEU A 90 -10.31 -9.88 10.41
CA LEU A 90 -11.09 -11.01 10.90
C LEU A 90 -11.47 -10.86 12.37
N ARG A 91 -10.54 -10.38 13.21
CA ARG A 91 -10.81 -10.10 14.63
C ARG A 91 -11.92 -9.07 14.79
N SER A 92 -11.87 -7.97 14.03
CA SER A 92 -12.93 -6.94 14.03
C SER A 92 -14.25 -7.50 13.53
N ALA A 93 -14.25 -8.31 12.47
CA ALA A 93 -15.47 -8.94 11.96
C ALA A 93 -16.11 -9.89 12.99
N LEU A 94 -15.32 -10.71 13.69
CA LEU A 94 -15.82 -11.59 14.75
C LEU A 94 -16.29 -10.81 15.98
N THR A 95 -15.67 -9.68 16.30
CA THR A 95 -16.17 -8.78 17.36
C THR A 95 -17.53 -8.21 16.98
N ASN A 96 -17.72 -7.77 15.74
CA ASN A 96 -19.04 -7.30 15.28
C ASN A 96 -20.08 -8.43 15.32
N ALA A 97 -19.70 -9.65 14.93
CA ALA A 97 -20.58 -10.82 15.03
C ALA A 97 -20.96 -11.17 16.47
N MET A 98 -20.12 -10.86 17.46
CA MET A 98 -20.48 -10.98 18.89
C MET A 98 -21.48 -9.91 19.31
N VAL A 99 -21.32 -8.67 18.84
CA VAL A 99 -22.28 -7.57 19.12
C VAL A 99 -23.66 -7.89 18.51
N GLU A 100 -23.68 -8.55 17.36
CA GLU A 100 -24.89 -9.06 16.72
C GLU A 100 -25.36 -10.42 17.31
N GLU A 101 -24.75 -10.90 18.40
CA GLU A 101 -25.05 -12.16 19.10
C GLU A 101 -25.01 -13.44 18.24
N ARG A 102 -24.36 -13.39 17.07
CA ARG A 102 -24.21 -14.56 16.19
C ARG A 102 -23.21 -15.58 16.70
N ILE A 103 -22.30 -15.16 17.58
CA ILE A 103 -21.22 -15.99 18.13
C ILE A 103 -21.04 -15.66 19.60
N SER A 104 -20.84 -16.67 20.45
CA SER A 104 -20.64 -16.49 21.89
C SER A 104 -19.24 -16.01 22.29
N LYS A 105 -18.20 -16.35 21.50
CA LYS A 105 -16.78 -16.03 21.83
C LYS A 105 -15.97 -15.70 20.59
N ASN A 106 -15.13 -14.66 20.67
CA ASN A 106 -14.20 -14.32 19.59
C ASN A 106 -12.91 -15.14 19.67
N VAL A 107 -12.83 -16.14 18.80
CA VAL A 107 -11.73 -17.10 18.72
C VAL A 107 -10.42 -16.46 18.22
N ALA A 108 -10.51 -15.38 17.44
CA ALA A 108 -9.34 -14.65 16.93
C ALA A 108 -8.60 -13.84 18.00
N GLN A 109 -9.19 -13.67 19.20
CA GLN A 109 -8.50 -13.01 20.30
C GLN A 109 -7.35 -13.84 20.88
N PHE A 110 -7.47 -15.17 20.83
CA PHE A 110 -6.51 -16.11 21.42
C PHE A 110 -5.30 -16.41 20.53
N VAL A 111 -5.36 -16.04 19.25
CA VAL A 111 -4.26 -16.27 18.32
C VAL A 111 -3.33 -15.07 18.36
N ASN A 112 -2.07 -15.26 18.74
CA ASN A 112 -1.05 -14.21 18.68
C ASN A 112 -0.16 -14.39 17.44
N VAL A 113 0.03 -13.29 16.70
CA VAL A 113 0.93 -13.24 15.55
C VAL A 113 2.01 -12.20 15.85
N GLN A 114 3.26 -12.56 15.57
CA GLN A 114 4.40 -11.66 15.72
C GLN A 114 4.19 -10.42 14.83
N ARG A 115 4.17 -9.24 15.46
CA ARG A 115 4.00 -7.99 14.74
C ARG A 115 5.21 -7.76 13.86
N ALA A 116 4.98 -7.52 12.57
CA ALA A 116 6.07 -7.12 11.68
C ALA A 116 6.62 -5.78 12.17
N ARG A 117 7.91 -5.72 12.52
CA ARG A 117 8.57 -4.46 12.88
C ARG A 117 8.45 -3.52 11.69
N ARG A 118 7.83 -2.36 11.89
CA ARG A 118 7.76 -1.33 10.86
C ARG A 118 9.17 -0.82 10.60
N LYS A 119 9.69 -1.07 9.40
CA LYS A 119 10.93 -0.43 8.97
C LYS A 119 10.64 1.07 8.83
N ARG A 120 11.36 1.90 9.57
CA ARG A 120 11.33 3.36 9.36
C ARG A 120 11.96 3.60 7.98
N PRO A 121 11.27 4.27 7.04
CA PRO A 121 11.92 4.67 5.81
C PRO A 121 13.05 5.61 6.15
N ASP A 122 14.17 5.43 5.45
CA ASP A 122 15.31 6.32 5.59
C ASP A 122 14.93 7.67 4.97
N PRO A 123 15.05 8.79 5.70
CA PRO A 123 14.75 10.11 5.15
C PRO A 123 15.84 10.49 4.14
N TRP A 124 15.44 11.11 3.03
CA TRP A 124 16.40 11.66 2.07
C TRP A 124 17.20 12.80 2.68
N SER A 125 18.46 12.90 2.28
CA SER A 125 19.25 14.08 2.56
C SER A 125 18.76 15.28 1.73
N ALA A 126 19.13 16.48 2.18
CA ALA A 126 18.86 17.72 1.46
C ALA A 126 19.38 17.68 0.01
N GLU A 127 20.57 17.12 -0.18
CA GLU A 127 21.28 17.06 -1.45
C GLU A 127 20.66 16.05 -2.41
N GLU A 128 20.26 14.89 -1.89
CA GLU A 128 19.51 13.88 -2.65
C GLU A 128 18.16 14.42 -3.12
N ALA A 129 17.46 15.17 -2.26
CA ALA A 129 16.20 15.79 -2.62
C ALA A 129 16.37 16.86 -3.71
N CYS A 130 17.43 17.68 -3.64
CA CYS A 130 17.72 18.67 -4.68
C CYS A 130 18.06 17.99 -6.02
N THR A 131 18.92 16.97 -6.00
CA THR A 131 19.29 16.19 -7.19
C THR A 131 18.06 15.53 -7.83
N PHE A 132 17.13 15.03 -7.02
CA PHE A 132 15.87 14.49 -7.51
C PHE A 132 15.00 15.55 -8.20
N LEU A 133 14.90 16.75 -7.64
CA LEU A 133 14.12 17.86 -8.21
C LEU A 133 14.72 18.37 -9.53
N GLU A 134 16.04 18.51 -9.60
CA GLU A 134 16.76 18.89 -10.83
C GLU A 134 16.54 17.88 -11.96
N ASN A 135 16.61 16.59 -11.63
CA ASN A 135 16.29 15.53 -12.57
C ASN A 135 14.81 15.61 -13.00
N ALA A 136 13.86 15.71 -12.07
CA ALA A 136 12.43 15.80 -12.39
C ALA A 136 12.08 17.01 -13.27
N GLN A 137 12.80 18.13 -13.10
CA GLN A 137 12.67 19.31 -13.95
C GLN A 137 13.18 19.05 -15.37
N THR A 138 14.29 18.32 -15.51
CA THR A 138 14.89 17.94 -16.80
C THR A 138 13.94 17.07 -17.62
N TRP A 139 13.25 16.12 -16.98
CA TRP A 139 12.25 15.27 -17.63
C TRP A 139 10.90 15.96 -17.91
N ARG A 140 10.75 17.25 -17.53
CA ARG A 140 9.49 18.04 -17.65
C ARG A 140 8.27 17.30 -17.11
N ASP A 141 8.41 16.65 -15.95
CA ASP A 141 7.30 15.95 -15.33
C ASP A 141 6.17 16.92 -14.96
N TYR A 142 4.94 16.59 -15.35
CA TYR A 142 3.74 17.37 -15.01
C TYR A 142 3.46 17.43 -13.50
N VAL A 143 4.09 16.54 -12.72
CA VAL A 143 4.03 16.46 -11.26
C VAL A 143 5.17 17.19 -10.55
N TYR A 144 6.04 17.89 -11.28
CA TYR A 144 7.14 18.65 -10.68
C TYR A 144 6.67 19.63 -9.59
N GLY A 145 5.58 20.38 -9.84
CA GLY A 145 5.03 21.29 -8.84
C GLY A 145 4.58 20.58 -7.55
N ALA A 146 4.10 19.35 -7.67
CA ALA A 146 3.76 18.51 -6.52
C ALA A 146 5.00 18.08 -5.73
N TYR A 147 6.12 17.77 -6.40
CA TYR A 147 7.36 17.38 -5.76
C TYR A 147 8.04 18.51 -5.00
N VAL A 148 7.89 19.76 -5.43
CA VAL A 148 8.42 20.93 -4.69
C VAL A 148 7.56 21.25 -3.47
N LEU A 149 6.23 21.12 -3.57
CA LEU A 149 5.32 21.45 -2.47
C LEU A 149 5.41 20.48 -1.28
N ILE A 150 5.76 19.21 -1.51
CA ILE A 150 5.83 18.20 -0.44
C ILE A 150 6.94 18.52 0.58
N PRO A 151 8.21 18.75 0.19
CA PRO A 151 9.26 19.11 1.14
C PRO A 151 9.05 20.47 1.80
N VAL A 152 8.60 21.47 1.05
CA VAL A 152 8.47 22.86 1.55
C VAL A 152 7.34 23.01 2.56
N LEU A 153 6.20 22.36 2.31
CA LEU A 153 5.01 22.48 3.16
C LEU A 153 4.80 21.28 4.10
N GLY A 154 5.64 20.24 4.00
CA GLY A 154 5.47 19.00 4.76
C GLY A 154 4.18 18.24 4.45
N LEU A 155 3.59 18.44 3.26
CA LEU A 155 2.28 17.88 2.93
C LEU A 155 2.35 16.36 2.72
N ARG A 156 1.47 15.62 3.39
CA ARG A 156 1.23 14.20 3.04
C ARG A 156 0.56 14.13 1.67
N LYS A 157 0.92 13.13 0.85
CA LYS A 157 0.37 12.89 -0.51
C LYS A 157 -1.16 13.05 -0.63
N GLY A 158 -1.90 12.69 0.42
CA GLY A 158 -3.36 12.87 0.46
C GLY A 158 -3.82 14.33 0.35
N HIS A 159 -3.11 15.27 0.98
CA HIS A 159 -3.40 16.69 0.93
C HIS A 159 -2.99 17.33 -0.39
N LEU A 160 -1.90 16.84 -1.00
CA LEU A 160 -1.50 17.29 -2.32
C LEU A 160 -2.60 17.07 -3.37
N ARG A 161 -3.33 15.95 -3.29
CA ARG A 161 -4.46 15.69 -4.20
C ARG A 161 -5.62 16.68 -4.02
N LEU A 162 -5.77 17.25 -2.82
CA LEU A 162 -6.78 18.28 -2.55
C LEU A 162 -6.34 19.64 -3.08
N VAL A 163 -5.07 20.00 -2.87
CA VAL A 163 -4.51 21.32 -3.23
C VAL A 163 -4.23 21.44 -4.74
N ALA A 164 -3.71 20.39 -5.38
CA ALA A 164 -3.28 20.45 -6.78
C ALA A 164 -4.41 20.24 -7.80
N GLY A 165 -5.63 19.88 -7.36
CA GLY A 165 -6.72 19.45 -8.26
C GLY A 165 -6.37 18.18 -9.06
N ARG A 166 -7.29 17.69 -9.92
CA ARG A 166 -6.92 16.64 -10.89
C ARG A 166 -5.87 17.23 -11.84
N PRO A 167 -4.73 16.56 -12.09
CA PRO A 167 -3.76 17.05 -13.05
C PRO A 167 -4.46 17.16 -14.41
N ARG A 168 -4.62 18.38 -14.93
CA ARG A 168 -5.03 18.61 -16.32
C ARG A 168 -3.92 18.02 -17.18
N ARG A 169 -4.21 16.99 -17.99
CA ARG A 169 -3.28 16.54 -19.02
C ARG A 169 -3.01 17.75 -19.94
N PRO A 170 -1.75 18.18 -20.11
CA PRO A 170 -1.47 19.16 -21.14
C PRO A 170 -1.79 18.54 -22.51
N PRO A 171 -2.28 19.35 -23.48
CA PRO A 171 -2.45 18.90 -24.85
C PRO A 171 -1.11 18.41 -25.43
N PRO A 172 -1.12 17.43 -26.35
CA PRO A 172 0.10 16.92 -26.95
C PRO A 172 0.79 18.02 -27.76
N ASP A 173 1.98 18.39 -27.28
CA ASP A 173 3.09 19.06 -27.95
C ASP A 173 2.78 20.26 -28.88
N ARG A 174 3.06 21.46 -28.39
CA ARG A 174 3.64 22.52 -29.22
C ARG A 174 5.02 22.82 -28.66
N ARG A 175 6.01 22.45 -29.46
CA ARG A 175 7.40 22.93 -29.55
C ARG A 175 7.84 23.90 -28.46
N ALA A 176 8.94 23.51 -27.83
CA ALA A 176 9.82 24.34 -27.03
C ALA A 176 9.79 25.82 -27.46
N ASP A 177 9.07 26.64 -26.69
CA ASP A 177 9.30 28.07 -26.69
C ASP A 177 10.18 28.38 -25.49
N SER A 178 11.41 28.77 -25.82
CA SER A 178 12.48 29.17 -24.93
C SER A 178 12.14 30.53 -24.32
N SER A 179 11.70 30.52 -23.05
CA SER A 179 11.57 31.74 -22.25
C SER A 179 12.44 31.64 -20.98
N PRO A 180 13.39 32.57 -20.75
CA PRO A 180 14.40 32.51 -19.70
C PRO A 180 13.88 33.11 -18.38
N LEU A 181 12.85 32.49 -17.81
CA LEU A 181 12.26 32.92 -16.54
C LEU A 181 12.10 31.72 -15.60
N ARG A 182 13.18 31.05 -15.17
CA ARG A 182 13.04 29.95 -14.20
C ARG A 182 14.25 29.51 -13.36
N ASP A 183 15.28 30.35 -13.16
CA ASP A 183 16.42 29.98 -12.29
C ASP A 183 16.25 30.38 -10.80
N ARG A 184 15.41 31.37 -10.48
CA ARG A 184 15.34 31.87 -9.09
C ARG A 184 14.60 30.96 -8.10
N ALA A 185 13.67 30.12 -8.55
CA ALA A 185 12.85 29.30 -7.66
C ALA A 185 13.60 28.06 -7.14
N VAL A 186 14.42 27.43 -7.99
CA VAL A 186 15.22 26.25 -7.63
C VAL A 186 16.33 26.65 -6.67
N LEU A 187 17.06 27.73 -6.96
CA LEU A 187 18.08 28.27 -6.06
C LEU A 187 17.51 28.66 -4.70
N ARG A 188 16.33 29.30 -4.63
CA ARG A 188 15.67 29.58 -3.33
C ARG A 188 15.27 28.33 -2.56
N CYS A 189 14.85 27.28 -3.25
CA CYS A 189 14.48 26.02 -2.60
C CYS A 189 15.73 25.30 -2.07
N CYS A 190 16.82 25.23 -2.84
CA CYS A 190 18.10 24.66 -2.39
C CYS A 190 18.67 25.43 -1.18
N ILE A 191 18.48 26.75 -1.12
CA ILE A 191 18.86 27.56 0.06
C ILE A 191 18.02 27.19 1.28
N TYR A 192 16.72 26.93 1.13
CA TYR A 192 15.83 26.57 2.25
C TYR A 192 16.11 25.15 2.79
N VAL A 193 16.50 24.21 1.92
CA VAL A 193 16.78 22.81 2.30
C VAL A 193 18.21 22.64 2.87
N ARG A 194 19.13 23.58 2.61
CA ARG A 194 20.50 23.60 3.21
C ARG A 194 20.55 24.12 4.65
N GLY A 195 19.45 24.62 5.22
CA GLY A 195 19.37 24.94 6.65
C GLY A 195 19.25 23.67 7.51
N PRO A 196 19.67 23.69 8.80
CA PRO A 196 19.64 22.52 9.65
C PRO A 196 18.19 22.11 9.93
N PHE A 197 17.67 21.16 9.15
CA PHE A 197 16.42 20.46 9.45
C PHE A 197 16.69 19.40 10.53
N THR A 198 16.87 19.84 11.77
CA THR A 198 16.73 18.97 12.94
C THR A 198 15.25 18.72 13.18
N ILE A 199 14.75 17.60 12.65
CA ILE A 199 13.42 17.09 13.00
C ILE A 199 13.57 16.24 14.27
N THR A 200 13.25 16.84 15.43
CA THR A 200 12.94 16.11 16.67
C THR A 200 11.60 15.38 16.57
#